data_AF-A0A523QJH3-F1
#
_entry.id   AF-A0A523QJH3-F1
#
_cell.length_a   1.000
_cell.length_b   1.000
_cell.length_c   1.000
_cell.angle_alpha   90.00
_cell.angle_beta   90.00
_cell.angle_gamma   90.00
#
_symmetry.space_group_name_H-M   'P 1'
#
loop_
_entity.id
_entity.type
_entity.pdbx_description
1 polymer ?
#
loop_
_entity_poly.entity_id
_entity_poly.type
_entity_poly.pdbx_seq_one_letter_code
_entity_poly.pdbx_strand_id
1 'polypeptide(L)'
;PCVSFNKVNTFAWYKERCEALSSTYDPTDWEGAMKVACKWGDKIPIGIIYRNERLAFEEHFPVLRQGPLVGRDVDRVMLKKIMEGYS
;
A
#
# COMPACT_ATOMS: atom_id res chain seq x y z
N PRO A 1 1.12 3.43 22.06
CA PRO A 1 2.11 3.08 23.11
C PRO A 1 1.61 1.88 23.92
N CYS A 2 2.47 0.94 24.31
CA CYS A 2 2.11 -0.22 25.12
C CYS A 2 2.47 0.05 26.58
N VAL A 3 1.49 0.42 27.41
CA VAL A 3 1.71 0.87 28.80
C VAL A 3 2.24 -0.24 29.72
N SER A 4 1.88 -1.50 29.44
CA SER A 4 2.28 -2.64 30.28
C SER A 4 3.77 -2.96 30.14
N PHE A 5 4.28 -3.02 28.90
CA PHE A 5 5.61 -3.58 28.62
C PHE A 5 6.62 -2.59 28.02
N ASN A 6 6.19 -1.61 27.21
CA ASN A 6 7.11 -0.65 26.60
C ASN A 6 7.22 0.62 27.46
N LYS A 7 8.24 0.63 28.33
CA LYS A 7 8.52 1.76 29.24
C LYS A 7 9.33 2.88 28.59
N VAL A 8 9.87 2.67 27.39
CA VAL A 8 10.69 3.65 26.67
C VAL A 8 9.82 4.53 25.78
N ASN A 9 9.05 3.92 24.87
CA ASN A 9 8.22 4.64 23.90
C ASN A 9 6.83 4.94 24.48
N THR A 10 6.81 5.77 25.52
CA THR A 10 5.59 6.17 26.25
C THR A 10 4.75 7.17 25.45
N PHE A 11 3.54 7.47 25.92
CA PHE A 11 2.71 8.53 25.32
C PHE A 11 3.41 9.89 25.33
N ALA A 12 4.00 10.29 26.47
CA ALA A 12 4.73 11.56 26.59
C ALA A 12 5.93 11.60 25.63
N TRP A 13 6.68 10.49 25.55
CA TRP A 13 7.83 10.38 24.65
C TRP A 13 7.46 10.64 23.19
N TYR A 14 6.38 10.02 22.69
CA TYR A 14 5.88 10.28 21.34
C TYR A 14 5.28 11.67 21.18
N LYS A 15 4.56 12.19 22.19
CA LYS A 15 3.94 13.52 22.14
C LYS A 15 4.97 14.64 21.94
N GLU A 16 6.15 14.49 22.53
CA GLU A 16 7.26 15.45 22.38
C GLU A 16 7.96 15.37 21.01
N ARG A 17 7.90 14.21 20.34
CA ARG A 17 8.76 13.91 19.18
C ARG A 17 8.00 13.86 17.86
N CYS A 18 6.72 13.51 17.88
CA CYS A 18 5.92 13.43 16.67
C CYS A 18 5.60 14.83 16.14
N GLU A 19 6.11 15.15 14.95
CA GLU A 19 5.87 16.42 14.27
C GLU A 19 5.22 16.17 12.91
N ALA A 20 4.12 16.88 12.62
CA ALA A 20 3.49 16.79 11.31
C ALA A 20 4.40 17.36 10.24
N LEU A 21 4.46 16.69 9.08
CA LEU A 21 5.09 17.25 7.90
C LEU A 21 4.44 18.58 7.50
N SER A 22 5.24 19.48 6.90
CA SER A 22 4.75 20.75 6.38
C SER A 22 3.60 20.54 5.40
N SER A 23 2.63 21.45 5.36
CA SER A 23 1.59 21.46 4.33
C SER A 23 2.15 21.66 2.92
N THR A 24 3.37 22.18 2.80
CA THR A 24 4.11 22.34 1.55
C THR A 24 5.03 21.18 1.20
N TYR A 25 5.04 20.11 2.01
CA TYR A 25 5.84 18.91 1.72
C TYR A 25 5.33 18.23 0.45
N ASP A 26 6.25 17.88 -0.46
CA ASP A 26 5.94 17.14 -1.68
C ASP A 26 6.04 15.62 -1.43
N PRO A 27 4.93 14.88 -1.41
CA PRO A 27 4.94 13.43 -1.20
C PRO A 27 5.27 12.65 -2.48
N THR A 28 5.54 13.30 -3.61
CA THR A 28 5.89 12.60 -4.86
C THR A 28 7.40 12.40 -5.03
N ASP A 29 8.23 13.11 -4.24
CA ASP A 29 9.68 12.93 -4.19
C ASP A 29 10.06 11.67 -3.39
N TRP A 30 10.50 10.63 -4.10
CA TRP A 30 10.95 9.38 -3.51
C TRP A 30 12.20 9.55 -2.64
N GLU A 31 13.18 10.36 -3.05
CA GLU A 31 14.39 10.55 -2.24
C GLU A 31 14.08 11.32 -0.96
N GLY A 32 13.22 12.33 -1.06
CA GLY A 32 12.68 13.07 0.08
C GLY A 32 11.96 12.16 1.06
N ALA A 33 11.09 11.28 0.56
CA ALA A 33 10.39 10.29 1.36
C ALA A 33 11.34 9.37 2.14
N MET A 34 12.39 8.86 1.49
CA MET A 34 13.38 8.00 2.14
C MET A 34 14.14 8.74 3.23
N LYS A 35 14.55 10.00 2.98
CA LYS A 35 15.17 10.86 4.01
C LYS A 35 14.26 11.08 5.20
N VAL A 36 12.96 11.29 4.97
CA VAL A 36 11.96 11.44 6.04
C VAL A 36 11.77 10.14 6.83
N ALA A 37 11.68 8.99 6.14
CA ALA A 37 11.48 7.68 6.76
C ALA A 37 12.64 7.29 7.71
N CYS A 38 13.86 7.71 7.40
CA CYS A 38 15.03 7.45 8.23
C CYS A 38 15.17 8.37 9.45
N LYS A 39 14.31 9.38 9.62
CA LYS A 39 14.38 10.28 10.79
C LYS A 39 13.82 9.58 12.04
N TRP A 40 14.62 9.58 13.11
CA TRP A 40 14.26 9.02 14.40
C TRP A 40 15.01 9.73 15.53
N GLY A 41 14.59 9.52 16.77
CA GLY A 41 15.19 10.15 17.95
C GLY A 41 14.42 11.40 18.35
N ASP A 42 15.01 12.57 18.14
CA ASP A 42 14.45 13.83 18.65
C ASP A 42 13.19 14.28 17.89
N LYS A 43 13.06 13.91 16.62
CA LYS A 43 11.91 14.23 15.78
C LYS A 43 11.47 13.03 14.97
N ILE A 44 10.18 12.77 14.99
CA ILE A 44 9.52 11.68 14.27
C ILE A 44 8.48 12.31 13.35
N PRO A 45 8.77 12.44 12.04
CA PRO A 45 7.82 12.99 11.10
C PRO A 45 6.57 12.11 10.99
N ILE A 46 5.39 12.73 11.02
CA ILE A 46 4.11 12.06 10.79
C ILE A 46 3.35 12.72 9.62
N GLY A 47 2.58 11.91 8.89
CA GLY A 47 1.82 12.35 7.72
C GLY A 47 2.06 11.47 6.50
N ILE A 48 1.69 11.95 5.32
CA ILE A 48 1.95 11.27 4.05
C ILE A 48 3.38 11.57 3.63
N ILE A 49 4.29 10.62 3.85
CA ILE A 49 5.70 10.77 3.49
C ILE A 49 5.95 10.47 2.00
N TYR A 50 5.10 9.65 1.37
CA TYR A 50 5.16 9.29 -0.04
C TYR A 50 3.78 8.94 -0.62
N ARG A 51 3.54 9.29 -1.88
CA ARG A 51 2.38 8.92 -2.68
C ARG A 51 2.78 8.86 -4.16
N ASN A 52 2.27 7.87 -4.88
CA ASN A 52 2.43 7.77 -6.33
C ASN A 52 1.13 7.25 -6.97
N GLU A 53 1.11 7.25 -8.31
CA GLU A 53 -0.04 6.82 -9.13
C GLU A 53 0.26 5.53 -9.91
N ARG A 54 1.12 4.65 -9.38
CA ARG A 54 1.36 3.36 -10.02
C ARG A 54 0.11 2.51 -9.94
N LEU A 55 -0.13 1.74 -11.00
CA LEU A 55 -1.22 0.76 -11.06
C LEU A 55 -1.12 -0.22 -9.89
N ALA A 56 -2.27 -0.56 -9.32
CA ALA A 56 -2.35 -1.67 -8.39
C ALA A 56 -2.05 -2.99 -9.13
N PHE A 57 -1.56 -3.99 -8.42
CA PHE A 57 -1.10 -5.24 -9.04
C PHE A 57 -2.19 -5.91 -9.89
N GLU A 58 -3.42 -5.92 -9.40
CA GLU A 58 -4.60 -6.47 -10.07
C GLU A 58 -4.99 -5.74 -11.36
N GLU A 59 -4.68 -4.44 -11.48
CA GLU A 59 -5.03 -3.63 -12.66
C GLU A 59 -4.20 -4.01 -13.89
N HIS A 60 -3.07 -4.67 -13.67
CA HIS A 60 -2.26 -5.26 -14.75
C HIS A 60 -2.95 -6.44 -15.44
N PHE A 61 -4.02 -7.00 -14.86
CA PHE A 61 -4.71 -8.19 -15.39
C PHE A 61 -6.15 -7.85 -15.81
N PRO A 62 -6.40 -7.52 -17.09
CA PRO A 62 -7.74 -7.19 -17.57
C PRO A 62 -8.80 -8.26 -17.27
N VAL A 63 -8.41 -9.53 -17.20
CA VAL A 63 -9.29 -10.67 -16.86
C VAL A 63 -9.90 -10.56 -15.44
N LEU A 64 -9.22 -9.86 -14.52
CA LEU A 64 -9.68 -9.65 -13.16
C LEU A 64 -10.71 -8.52 -13.05
N ARG A 65 -10.87 -7.67 -14.07
CA ARG A 65 -11.85 -6.56 -14.06
C ARG A 65 -13.31 -7.02 -13.90
N GLN A 66 -13.60 -8.26 -14.27
CA GLN A 66 -14.92 -8.87 -14.14
C GLN A 66 -15.16 -9.52 -12.75
N GLY A 67 -14.26 -9.34 -11.77
CA GLY A 67 -14.43 -9.84 -10.40
C GLY A 67 -13.91 -11.27 -10.18
N PRO A 68 -14.46 -12.06 -9.25
CA PRO A 68 -14.07 -13.47 -9.10
C PRO A 68 -14.68 -14.36 -10.20
N LEU A 69 -14.21 -15.60 -10.35
CA LEU A 69 -14.78 -16.57 -11.32
C LEU A 69 -16.15 -17.10 -10.91
N VAL A 70 -16.42 -17.16 -9.60
CA VAL A 70 -17.72 -17.61 -9.09
C VAL A 70 -18.83 -16.69 -9.62
N GLY A 71 -19.87 -17.28 -10.20
CA GLY A 71 -20.99 -16.54 -10.78
C GLY A 71 -20.77 -15.98 -12.19
N ARG A 72 -19.60 -16.19 -12.82
CA ARG A 72 -19.41 -15.87 -14.23
C ARG A 72 -19.96 -16.97 -15.13
N ASP A 73 -20.54 -16.57 -16.26
CA ASP A 73 -20.97 -17.50 -17.31
C ASP A 73 -19.76 -18.17 -17.97
N VAL A 74 -19.94 -19.42 -18.40
CA VAL A 74 -18.94 -20.20 -19.13
C VAL A 74 -19.36 -20.33 -20.58
N ASP A 75 -18.49 -19.91 -21.51
CA ASP A 75 -18.67 -20.18 -22.93
C ASP A 75 -18.40 -21.68 -23.21
N ARG A 76 -19.49 -22.45 -23.25
CA ARG A 76 -19.44 -23.90 -23.48
C ARG A 76 -19.03 -24.27 -24.91
N VAL A 77 -19.28 -23.40 -25.88
CA VAL A 77 -18.89 -23.64 -27.28
C VAL A 77 -17.37 -23.52 -27.41
N MET A 78 -16.80 -22.46 -26.82
CA MET A 78 -15.36 -22.26 -26.79
C MET A 78 -14.65 -23.37 -25.99
N LEU A 79 -15.21 -23.78 -24.85
CA LEU A 79 -14.66 -24.88 -24.06
C LEU A 79 -14.57 -26.18 -24.86
N LYS A 80 -15.65 -26.56 -25.57
CA LYS A 80 -15.68 -27.78 -26.40
C LYS A 80 -14.58 -27.75 -27.47
N LYS A 81 -14.42 -26.62 -28.16
CA LYS A 81 -13.37 -26.43 -29.18
C LYS A 81 -11.95 -26.59 -28.61
N ILE A 82 -11.71 -26.08 -27.39
CA ILE A 82 -10.41 -26.24 -26.72
C ILE A 82 -10.13 -27.73 -26.43
N MET A 83 -11.13 -28.45 -25.90
CA MET A 83 -10.99 -29.87 -25.56
C MET A 83 -10.67 -30.75 -26.78
N GLU A 84 -11.34 -30.50 -27.91
CA GLU A 84 -11.11 -31.22 -29.17
C GLU A 84 -9.69 -31.02 -29.70
N GLY A 85 -9.01 -29.91 -29.38
CA GLY A 85 -7.62 -29.65 -29.79
C GLY A 85 -6.55 -30.48 -29.05
N TYR A 86 -6.94 -31.20 -27.99
CA TYR A 86 -6.06 -32.13 -27.26
C TYR A 86 -6.40 -33.61 -27.51
N SER A 87 -7.34 -33.88 -28.43
CA SER A 87 -7.70 -35.24 -28.89
C SER A 87 -6.91 -35.61 -30.13
#